data_AF-A0A9D2KII5-F1
#
_entry.id   AF-A0A9D2KII5-F1
#
_cell.length_a   1.000
_cell.length_b   1.000
_cell.length_c   1.000
_cell.angle_alpha   90.00
_cell.angle_beta   90.00
_cell.angle_gamma   90.00
#
_symmetry.space_group_name_H-M   'P 1'
#
loop_
_entity.id
_entity.type
_entity.pdbx_description
1 polymer ?
#
loop_
_entity_poly.entity_id
_entity_poly.type
_entity_poly.pdbx_seq_one_letter_code
_entity_poly.pdbx_strand_id
1 'polypeptide(L)'
;MNYEKIIVNILDSFGVNRSYTGHSYVVYGLLLITEDPGRLEYITKSLYLDIAEHYHTNWSCVEKNIRTIVNAVWDSHNTELLEVIFNKTKRHKKPTNKEFLKYMYDYIVYSPEDMISTDRLLSFICPISNRHCEALSTFYVRLSQIMESNPVSKENA
;
A
#
# COMPACT_ATOMS: atom_id res chain seq x y z
N MET A 1 -4.02 -12.43 -3.67
CA MET A 1 -4.16 -11.57 -2.49
C MET A 1 -5.60 -11.08 -2.39
N ASN A 2 -6.18 -10.98 -1.20
CA ASN A 2 -7.50 -10.38 -1.01
C ASN A 2 -7.34 -8.87 -0.77
N TYR A 3 -7.25 -8.09 -1.85
CA TYR A 3 -7.03 -6.64 -1.79
C TYR A 3 -8.15 -5.92 -1.05
N GLU A 4 -9.39 -6.36 -1.19
CA GLU A 4 -10.55 -5.76 -0.51
C GLU A 4 -10.33 -5.75 1.01
N LYS A 5 -9.97 -6.90 1.59
CA LYS A 5 -9.72 -7.01 3.03
C LYS A 5 -8.57 -6.11 3.49
N ILE A 6 -7.51 -6.00 2.69
CA ILE A 6 -6.35 -5.14 3.00
C ILE A 6 -6.79 -3.67 3.01
N ILE A 7 -7.46 -3.20 1.95
CA ILE A 7 -7.93 -1.82 1.83
C ILE A 7 -8.82 -1.46 3.03
N VAL A 8 -9.78 -2.34 3.33
CA VAL A 8 -10.72 -2.18 4.43
C VAL A 8 -10.00 -2.08 5.79
N ASN A 9 -9.02 -2.95 6.05
CA ASN A 9 -8.25 -2.91 7.30
C ASN A 9 -7.43 -1.63 7.44
N ILE A 10 -6.88 -1.09 6.34
CA ILE A 10 -6.16 0.18 6.35
C ILE A 10 -7.10 1.33 6.70
N LEU A 11 -8.29 1.38 6.08
CA LEU A 11 -9.29 2.42 6.38
C LEU A 11 -9.78 2.36 7.83
N ASP A 12 -10.00 1.16 8.36
CA ASP A 12 -10.32 0.95 9.79
C ASP A 12 -9.20 1.43 10.70
N SER A 13 -7.94 1.20 10.33
CA SER A 13 -6.75 1.63 11.10
C SER A 13 -6.62 3.16 11.15
N PHE A 14 -7.25 3.87 10.21
CA PHE A 14 -7.40 5.32 10.25
C PHE A 14 -8.65 5.80 11.01
N GLY A 15 -9.52 4.89 11.45
CA GLY A 15 -10.78 5.20 12.13
C GLY A 15 -11.89 5.66 11.18
N VAL A 16 -11.80 5.33 9.88
CA VAL A 16 -12.83 5.68 8.92
C VAL A 16 -14.08 4.82 9.17
N ASN A 17 -15.23 5.47 9.42
CA ASN A 17 -16.48 4.74 9.63
C ASN A 17 -16.96 4.08 8.33
N ARG A 18 -17.16 2.77 8.37
CA ARG A 18 -17.68 1.95 7.27
C ARG A 18 -19.08 2.33 6.79
N SER A 19 -19.89 2.99 7.63
CA SER A 19 -21.22 3.47 7.24
C SER A 19 -21.18 4.68 6.30
N TYR A 20 -20.02 5.33 6.15
CA TYR A 20 -19.88 6.44 5.21
C TYR A 20 -19.78 5.91 3.79
N THR A 21 -20.62 6.42 2.89
CA THR A 21 -20.65 5.99 1.49
C THR A 21 -19.29 6.13 0.80
N GLY A 22 -18.52 7.15 1.17
CA GLY A 22 -17.15 7.32 0.68
C GLY A 22 -16.21 6.16 1.00
N HIS A 23 -16.42 5.43 2.11
CA HIS A 23 -15.64 4.23 2.44
C HIS A 23 -15.79 3.19 1.33
N SER A 24 -17.03 2.84 0.97
CA SER A 24 -17.32 1.89 -0.11
C SER A 24 -16.80 2.36 -1.46
N TYR A 25 -16.85 3.68 -1.73
CA TYR A 25 -16.30 4.25 -2.97
C TYR A 25 -14.77 4.12 -3.05
N VAL A 26 -14.06 4.34 -1.93
CA VAL A 26 -12.60 4.17 -1.89
C VAL A 26 -12.22 2.69 -2.04
N VAL A 27 -12.93 1.77 -1.37
CA VAL A 27 -12.68 0.33 -1.50
C VAL A 27 -12.87 -0.11 -2.94
N TYR A 28 -14.04 0.14 -3.52
CA TYR A 28 -14.33 -0.24 -4.90
C TYR A 28 -13.41 0.46 -5.91
N GLY A 29 -13.14 1.75 -5.70
CA GLY A 29 -12.23 2.50 -6.56
C GLY A 29 -10.80 1.95 -6.54
N LEU A 30 -10.28 1.56 -5.38
CA LEU A 30 -8.95 0.94 -5.28
C LEU A 30 -8.92 -0.45 -5.91
N LEU A 31 -9.99 -1.24 -5.80
CA LEU A 31 -10.10 -2.52 -6.52
C LEU A 31 -10.04 -2.31 -8.03
N LEU A 32 -10.78 -1.34 -8.58
CA LEU A 32 -10.70 -1.00 -10.00
C LEU A 32 -9.30 -0.55 -10.42
N ILE A 33 -8.61 0.24 -9.58
CA ILE A 33 -7.22 0.66 -9.85
C ILE A 33 -6.27 -0.55 -9.81
N THR A 34 -6.48 -1.53 -8.93
CA THR A 34 -5.65 -2.75 -8.91
C THR A 34 -5.84 -3.62 -10.15
N GLU A 35 -7.02 -3.57 -10.79
CA GLU A 35 -7.28 -4.25 -12.06
C GLU A 35 -6.67 -3.50 -13.25
N ASP A 36 -6.79 -2.17 -13.27
CA ASP A 36 -6.20 -1.29 -14.29
C ASP A 36 -5.64 -0.01 -13.66
N PRO A 37 -4.32 0.06 -13.42
CA PRO A 37 -3.67 1.23 -12.85
C PRO A 37 -3.80 2.49 -13.72
N GLY A 38 -4.09 2.35 -15.02
CA GLY A 38 -4.29 3.47 -15.95
C GLY A 38 -5.46 4.39 -15.54
N ARG A 39 -6.40 3.87 -14.74
CA ARG A 39 -7.54 4.63 -14.19
C ARG A 39 -7.13 5.82 -13.31
N LEU A 40 -5.94 5.78 -12.70
CA LEU A 40 -5.38 6.91 -11.95
C LEU A 40 -5.10 8.12 -12.83
N GLU A 41 -4.84 7.93 -14.14
CA GLU A 41 -4.59 9.05 -15.04
C GLU A 41 -5.85 9.85 -15.37
N TYR A 42 -7.00 9.18 -15.37
CA TYR A 42 -8.27 9.76 -15.81
C TYR A 42 -9.38 9.62 -14.76
N ILE A 43 -9.10 9.98 -13.50
CA ILE A 43 -10.03 9.76 -12.40
C ILE A 43 -11.46 10.27 -12.64
N THR A 44 -11.65 11.47 -13.21
CA THR A 44 -12.99 12.04 -13.45
C THR A 44 -13.70 11.41 -14.65
N LYS A 45 -12.94 10.94 -15.65
CA LYS A 45 -13.46 10.46 -16.94
C LYS A 45 -13.49 8.93 -17.04
N SER A 46 -12.99 8.23 -16.03
CA SER A 46 -12.98 6.77 -15.96
C SER A 46 -13.38 6.36 -14.55
N LEU A 47 -12.46 6.39 -13.58
CA LEU A 47 -12.70 5.84 -12.24
C LEU A 47 -13.99 6.31 -11.57
N TYR A 48 -14.26 7.62 -11.55
CA TYR A 48 -15.46 8.16 -10.91
C TYR A 48 -16.74 7.83 -11.67
N LEU A 49 -16.68 7.63 -12.99
CA LEU A 49 -17.84 7.21 -13.78
C LEU A 49 -18.18 5.75 -13.46
N ASP A 50 -17.18 4.87 -13.41
CA ASP A 50 -17.38 3.45 -13.08
C ASP A 50 -17.90 3.24 -11.65
N ILE A 51 -17.37 4.00 -10.68
CA ILE A 51 -17.91 4.00 -9.31
C ILE A 51 -19.34 4.55 -9.30
N ALA A 52 -19.60 5.62 -10.04
CA ALA A 52 -20.92 6.24 -10.08
C ALA A 52 -21.98 5.31 -10.69
N GLU A 53 -21.63 4.60 -11.76
CA GLU A 53 -22.49 3.60 -12.39
C GLU A 53 -22.79 2.45 -11.42
N HIS A 54 -21.77 1.90 -10.77
CA HIS A 54 -21.91 0.80 -9.81
C HIS A 54 -22.84 1.14 -8.63
N TYR A 55 -22.73 2.35 -8.08
CA TYR A 55 -23.51 2.79 -6.92
C TYR A 55 -24.75 3.61 -7.29
N HIS A 56 -25.13 3.65 -8.58
CA HIS A 56 -26.27 4.41 -9.08
C HIS A 56 -26.29 5.88 -8.60
N THR A 57 -25.13 6.54 -8.70
CA THR A 57 -24.93 7.94 -8.32
C THR A 57 -24.31 8.73 -9.50
N ASN A 58 -23.75 9.91 -9.23
CA ASN A 58 -23.02 10.69 -10.23
C ASN A 58 -21.56 10.92 -9.80
N TRP A 59 -20.69 11.21 -10.78
CA TRP A 59 -19.25 11.36 -10.55
C TRP A 59 -18.89 12.46 -9.52
N SER A 60 -19.70 13.53 -9.43
CA SER A 60 -19.44 14.62 -8.49
C SER A 60 -19.76 14.21 -7.04
N CYS A 61 -20.79 13.38 -6.84
CA CYS A 61 -21.06 12.74 -5.57
C CYS A 61 -19.94 11.78 -5.17
N VAL A 62 -19.38 11.03 -6.12
CA VAL A 62 -18.22 10.15 -5.87
C VAL A 62 -17.01 10.98 -5.42
N GLU A 63 -16.64 12.02 -6.17
CA GLU A 63 -15.50 12.89 -5.86
C GLU A 63 -15.62 13.49 -4.44
N LYS A 64 -16.79 14.05 -4.12
CA LYS A 64 -17.05 14.68 -2.82
C LYS A 64 -16.96 13.69 -1.68
N ASN A 65 -17.53 12.49 -1.84
CA ASN A 65 -17.48 11.47 -0.81
C ASN A 65 -16.07 10.91 -0.60
N ILE A 66 -15.29 10.71 -1.66
CA ILE A 66 -13.88 10.35 -1.55
C ILE A 66 -13.11 11.47 -0.83
N ARG A 67 -13.37 12.75 -1.15
CA ARG A 67 -12.74 13.88 -0.46
C ARG A 67 -13.01 13.87 1.05
N THR A 68 -14.21 13.50 1.46
CA THR A 68 -14.55 13.32 2.88
C THR A 68 -13.70 12.24 3.53
N ILE A 69 -13.46 11.11 2.85
CA ILE A 69 -12.56 10.06 3.36
C ILE A 69 -11.12 10.56 3.44
N VAL A 70 -10.63 11.29 2.42
CA VAL A 70 -9.28 11.88 2.46
C VAL A 70 -9.11 12.80 3.66
N ASN A 71 -10.11 13.61 3.98
CA ASN A 71 -10.09 14.47 5.18
C ASN A 71 -10.03 13.62 6.46
N ALA A 72 -10.92 12.63 6.59
CA ALA A 72 -10.98 11.77 7.77
C ALA A 72 -9.65 11.02 8.00
N VAL A 73 -9.04 10.48 6.93
CA VAL A 73 -7.73 9.83 7.02
C VAL A 73 -6.65 10.84 7.42
N TRP A 74 -6.60 12.01 6.77
CA TRP A 74 -5.57 13.01 7.06
C TRP A 74 -5.61 13.54 8.50
N ASP A 75 -6.81 13.62 9.08
CA ASP A 75 -7.06 14.07 10.45
C ASP A 75 -6.97 12.92 11.48
N SER A 76 -6.62 11.70 11.05
CA SER A 76 -6.48 10.53 11.92
C SER A 76 -5.35 10.70 12.94
N HIS A 77 -5.56 10.13 14.13
CA HIS A 77 -4.56 10.04 15.20
C HIS A 77 -3.46 9.01 14.91
N ASN A 78 -3.65 8.13 13.92
CA ASN A 78 -2.65 7.14 13.52
C ASN A 78 -1.55 7.79 12.67
N THR A 79 -0.70 8.60 13.32
CA THR A 79 0.34 9.39 12.66
C THR A 79 1.44 8.54 12.04
N GLU A 80 1.73 7.37 12.61
CA GLU A 80 2.71 6.41 12.11
C GLU A 80 2.28 5.87 10.74
N LEU A 81 1.04 5.36 10.64
CA LEU A 81 0.54 4.85 9.37
C LEU A 81 0.38 5.98 8.33
N LEU A 82 0.04 7.19 8.77
CA LEU A 82 0.01 8.35 7.89
C LEU A 82 1.40 8.70 7.32
N GLU A 83 2.44 8.58 8.12
CA GLU A 83 3.82 8.78 7.68
C GLU A 83 4.25 7.70 6.69
N VAL A 84 3.93 6.43 6.98
CA VAL A 84 4.27 5.29 6.12
C VAL A 84 3.61 5.41 4.75
N ILE A 85 2.31 5.69 4.69
CA ILE A 85 1.55 5.70 3.42
C ILE A 85 1.72 7.02 2.67
N PHE A 86 1.62 8.16 3.37
CA PHE A 86 1.50 9.47 2.73
C PHE A 86 2.76 10.34 2.88
N ASN A 87 3.79 9.84 3.59
CA ASN A 87 5.01 10.59 3.88
C ASN A 87 4.70 11.96 4.52
N LYS A 88 3.69 11.96 5.42
CA LYS A 88 3.05 13.15 6.01
C LYS A 88 4.05 14.08 6.73
N THR A 89 5.11 13.54 7.33
CA THR A 89 6.16 14.33 8.00
C THR A 89 6.97 15.16 7.02
N LYS A 90 7.19 14.68 5.79
CA LYS A 90 7.91 15.41 4.73
C LYS A 90 6.98 16.26 3.88
N ARG A 91 5.72 15.85 3.75
CA ARG A 91 4.68 16.55 2.96
C ARG A 91 3.65 17.14 3.91
N HIS A 92 3.84 18.39 4.33
CA HIS A 92 2.88 19.12 5.18
C HIS A 92 1.54 19.46 4.50
N LYS A 93 1.25 18.88 3.33
CA LYS A 93 0.07 19.17 2.52
C LYS A 93 -0.81 17.93 2.43
N LYS A 94 -2.09 18.09 2.81
CA LYS A 94 -3.13 17.07 2.62
C LYS A 94 -3.22 16.67 1.14
N PRO A 95 -3.23 15.36 0.82
CA PRO A 95 -3.31 14.91 -0.56
C PRO A 95 -4.64 15.28 -1.21
N THR A 96 -4.63 15.47 -2.52
CA THR A 96 -5.83 15.46 -3.37
C THR A 96 -6.40 14.04 -3.46
N ASN A 97 -7.62 13.87 -3.98
CA ASN A 97 -8.19 12.53 -4.18
C ASN A 97 -7.30 11.64 -5.07
N LYS A 98 -6.76 12.17 -6.17
CA LYS A 98 -5.84 11.41 -7.06
C LYS A 98 -4.59 10.99 -6.32
N GLU A 99 -3.96 11.91 -5.59
CA GLU A 99 -2.76 11.61 -4.79
C GLU A 99 -3.07 10.58 -3.70
N PHE A 100 -4.17 10.73 -2.96
CA PHE A 100 -4.60 9.79 -1.93
C PHE A 100 -4.78 8.38 -2.49
N LEU A 101 -5.55 8.23 -3.57
CA LEU A 101 -5.78 6.93 -4.21
C LEU A 101 -4.47 6.34 -4.73
N LYS A 102 -3.58 7.17 -5.28
CA LYS A 102 -2.25 6.74 -5.70
C LYS A 102 -1.39 6.23 -4.55
N TYR A 103 -1.30 6.94 -3.43
CA TYR A 103 -0.49 6.49 -2.29
C TYR A 103 -1.05 5.22 -1.65
N MET A 104 -2.38 5.12 -1.54
CA MET A 104 -3.04 3.90 -1.08
C MET A 104 -2.73 2.73 -2.02
N TYR A 105 -2.89 2.91 -3.33
CA TYR A 105 -2.54 1.91 -4.34
C TYR A 105 -1.07 1.50 -4.23
N ASP A 106 -0.15 2.48 -4.18
CA ASP A 106 1.28 2.23 -4.09
C ASP A 106 1.61 1.43 -2.81
N TYR A 107 0.98 1.76 -1.68
CA TYR A 107 1.14 1.02 -0.43
C TYR A 107 0.54 -0.39 -0.48
N ILE A 108 -0.60 -0.59 -1.14
CA ILE A 108 -1.25 -1.90 -1.23
C ILE A 108 -0.48 -2.85 -2.15
N VAL A 109 0.03 -2.34 -3.27
CA VAL A 109 0.71 -3.14 -4.31
C VAL A 109 2.21 -3.28 -4.05
N TYR A 110 2.84 -2.24 -3.48
CA TYR A 110 4.28 -2.21 -3.20
C TYR A 110 4.57 -2.12 -1.70
N SER A 111 3.65 -2.60 -0.85
CA SER A 111 3.84 -2.62 0.60
C SER A 111 5.23 -3.16 0.93
N PRO A 112 5.97 -2.53 1.85
CA PRO A 112 7.32 -2.96 2.20
C PRO A 112 7.41 -4.37 2.79
N GLU A 113 6.30 -5.09 3.00
CA GLU A 113 6.34 -6.54 3.27
C GLU A 113 6.94 -7.34 2.09
N ASP A 114 6.78 -6.88 0.85
CA ASP A 114 7.48 -7.45 -0.32
C ASP A 114 8.91 -6.88 -0.48
N MET A 115 9.29 -5.85 0.29
CA MET A 115 10.68 -5.41 0.46
C MET A 115 11.40 -6.08 1.63
N ILE A 116 10.73 -6.95 2.41
CA ILE A 116 11.39 -7.80 3.41
C ILE A 116 12.05 -9.03 2.73
N SER A 117 11.78 -9.29 1.46
CA SER A 117 12.32 -10.47 0.77
C SER A 117 13.59 -10.21 -0.06
N THR A 118 13.84 -9.00 -0.56
CA THR A 118 15.15 -8.66 -1.15
C THR A 118 15.35 -7.15 -1.17
N ASP A 119 16.44 -6.69 -0.55
CA ASP A 119 17.11 -5.41 -0.81
C ASP A 119 16.65 -4.14 -0.06
N ARG A 120 16.46 -4.26 1.26
CA ARG A 120 17.05 -3.28 2.17
C ARG A 120 18.06 -4.00 3.03
N LEU A 121 19.33 -3.75 2.75
CA LEU A 121 20.47 -3.82 3.65
C LEU A 121 20.03 -4.04 5.11
N LEU A 122 19.89 -5.31 5.52
CA LEU A 122 20.07 -5.65 6.92
C LEU A 122 21.42 -5.03 7.26
N SER A 123 21.43 -4.02 8.12
CA SER A 123 22.67 -3.47 8.65
C SER A 123 23.24 -4.55 9.56
N PHE A 124 23.79 -5.60 8.95
CA PHE A 124 24.51 -6.66 9.63
C PHE A 124 25.75 -6.01 10.21
N ILE A 125 25.65 -5.71 11.50
CA ILE A 125 26.78 -5.27 12.27
C ILE A 125 27.70 -6.48 12.39
N CYS A 126 28.91 -6.34 11.85
CA CYS A 126 29.91 -7.38 11.97
C CYS A 126 30.20 -7.61 13.46
N PRO A 127 30.05 -8.83 13.99
CA PRO A 127 30.26 -9.10 15.41
C PRO A 127 31.70 -8.86 15.86
N ILE A 128 32.65 -8.78 14.90
CA ILE A 128 34.07 -8.50 15.17
C ILE A 128 34.34 -7.00 15.22
N SER A 129 33.84 -6.24 14.24
CA SER A 129 34.18 -4.81 14.10
C SER A 129 33.13 -3.86 14.65
N ASN A 130 31.96 -4.38 15.04
CA ASN A 130 30.76 -3.66 15.45
C ASN A 130 30.36 -2.54 14.47
N ARG A 131 30.68 -2.73 13.18
CA ARG A 131 30.38 -1.81 12.07
C ARG A 131 29.78 -2.59 10.91
N HIS A 132 29.13 -1.87 9.99
CA HIS A 132 28.63 -2.46 8.76
C HIS A 132 29.78 -3.12 7.99
N CYS A 133 29.59 -4.37 7.56
CA CYS A 133 30.57 -5.11 6.77
C CYS A 133 29.93 -5.61 5.48
N GLU A 134 30.35 -5.02 4.36
CA GLU A 134 29.84 -5.33 3.02
C GLU A 134 30.14 -6.78 2.60
N ALA A 135 31.29 -7.32 3.01
CA ALA A 135 31.63 -8.72 2.79
C ALA A 135 30.68 -9.68 3.52
N LEU A 136 30.28 -9.34 4.76
CA LEU A 136 29.34 -10.14 5.55
C LEU A 136 27.92 -10.08 4.97
N SER A 137 27.49 -8.89 4.53
CA SER A 137 26.22 -8.70 3.83
C SER A 137 26.15 -9.56 2.56
N THR A 138 27.19 -9.51 1.74
CA THR A 138 27.31 -10.32 0.50
C THR A 138 27.30 -11.82 0.80
N PHE A 139 27.96 -12.25 1.87
CA PHE A 139 28.01 -13.65 2.29
C PHE A 139 26.61 -14.17 2.66
N TYR A 140 25.85 -13.43 3.47
CA TYR A 140 24.49 -13.84 3.86
C TYR A 140 23.52 -13.90 2.68
N VAL A 141 23.59 -12.94 1.75
CA VAL A 141 22.77 -12.96 0.52
C VAL A 141 23.05 -14.24 -0.29
N ARG A 142 24.32 -14.60 -0.45
CA ARG A 142 24.68 -15.85 -1.15
C ARG A 142 24.21 -17.09 -0.40
N LEU A 143 24.28 -17.08 0.92
CA LEU A 143 23.80 -18.19 1.77
C LEU A 143 22.30 -18.40 1.61
N SER A 144 21.51 -17.32 1.62
CA SER A 144 20.06 -17.40 1.40
C SER A 144 19.72 -17.99 0.02
N GLN A 145 20.44 -17.58 -1.02
CA GLN A 145 20.28 -18.12 -2.38
C GLN A 145 20.66 -19.62 -2.47
N ILE A 146 21.66 -20.07 -1.69
CA ILE A 146 22.05 -21.48 -1.61
C ILE A 146 21.00 -22.31 -0.87
N MET A 147 20.39 -21.74 0.18
CA MET A 147 19.33 -22.42 0.94
C MET A 147 18.04 -22.59 0.12
N GLU A 148 17.75 -21.67 -0.81
CA GLU A 148 16.60 -21.75 -1.72
C GLU A 148 16.82 -22.69 -2.92
N SER A 149 18.07 -23.00 -3.27
CA SER A 149 18.41 -23.81 -4.46
C SER A 149 18.66 -25.29 -4.17
N ASN A 150 18.42 -25.77 -2.94
CA ASN A 150 18.61 -27.17 -2.57
C ASN A 150 17.26 -27.88 -2.42
N PRO A 151 16.69 -28.49 -3.49
CA PRO A 151 15.53 -29.35 -3.33
C PRO A 151 15.99 -30.62 -2.60
N VAL A 152 15.53 -30.83 -1.37
CA VAL A 152 15.70 -32.12 -0.69
C VAL A 152 14.98 -33.17 -1.53
N SER A 153 15.78 -33.91 -2.30
CA SER A 153 15.37 -35.05 -3.10
C SER A 153 14.60 -36.03 -2.22
N LYS A 154 13.33 -36.24 -2.55
CA LYS A 154 12.66 -37.51 -2.29
C LYS A 154 13.43 -38.58 -3.07
N GLU A 155 14.03 -39.55 -2.39
CA GLU A 155 14.02 -40.97 -2.79
C GLU A 155 14.69 -41.89 -1.75
N ASN A 156 13.92 -42.90 -1.34
CA ASN A 156 14.32 -44.28 -0.98
C ASN A 156 14.84 -44.59 0.44
N ALA A 157 13.90 -44.89 1.35
CA ALA A 157 13.81 -46.18 2.06
C ALA A 157 12.43 -46.35 2.70
#